data_AF-A0A973LY91-F1
#
_entry.id   AF-A0A973LY91-F1
#
_cell.length_a   1.000
_cell.length_b   1.000
_cell.length_c   1.000
_cell.angle_alpha   90.00
_cell.angle_beta   90.00
_cell.angle_gamma   90.00
#
_symmetry.space_group_name_H-M   'P 1'
#
loop_
_entity.id
_entity.type
_entity.pdbx_description
1 polymer ?
#
loop_
_entity_poly.entity_id
_entity_poly.type
_entity_poly.pdbx_seq_one_letter_code
_entity_poly.pdbx_strand_id
1 'polypeptide(L)' 'MARLGRSFGFLWSSTALSNLADGVLRVGAPLLAVSMTRSPTLVSLAGAAATAPWLLFALHAGAIADRADRRRVMAWAN' A
#
# COMPACT_ATOMS: atom_id res chain seq x y z
N MET A 1 26.94 -5.30 22.32
CA MET A 1 25.75 -5.08 21.47
C MET A 1 26.08 -4.01 20.45
N ALA A 2 26.17 -4.36 19.16
CA ALA A 2 26.44 -3.39 18.10
C ALA A 2 25.27 -2.38 18.03
N ARG A 3 25.57 -1.07 18.06
CA ARG A 3 24.55 -0.03 17.87
C ARG A 3 24.04 -0.10 16.43
N LEU A 4 22.73 -0.23 16.27
CA LEU A 4 22.06 -0.13 14.98
C LEU A 4 22.36 1.27 14.39
N GLY A 5 23.04 1.32 13.25
CA GLY A 5 23.56 2.56 12.67
C GLY A 5 22.48 3.50 12.12
N ARG A 6 22.87 4.72 11.74
CA ARG A 6 21.96 5.76 11.20
C ARG A 6 21.07 5.27 10.06
N SER A 7 21.60 4.44 9.16
CA SER A 7 20.84 3.86 8.05
C SER A 7 19.67 2.99 8.51
N PHE A 8 19.85 2.24 9.60
CA PHE A 8 18.77 1.44 10.18
C PHE A 8 17.69 2.34 10.76
N GLY A 9 18.07 3.40 11.50
CA GLY A 9 17.11 4.36 12.05
C GLY A 9 16.23 4.99 10.98
N PHE A 10 16.83 5.38 9.86
CA PHE A 10 16.08 5.93 8.72
C PHE A 10 15.12 4.91 8.10
N LEU A 11 15.60 3.70 7.81
CA LEU A 11 14.76 2.63 7.24
C LEU A 11 13.59 2.30 8.17
N TRP A 12 13.86 2.20 9.48
CA TRP A 12 12.85 1.89 10.49
C TRP A 12 11.78 2.97 10.57
N SER A 13 12.18 4.25 10.65
CA SER A 13 11.21 5.34 10.75
C SER A 13 10.38 5.51 9.48
N SER A 14 11.02 5.39 8.30
CA SER A 14 10.30 5.42 7.01
C SER A 14 9.30 4.27 6.92
N THR A 15 9.70 3.04 7.26
CA THR A 15 8.81 1.87 7.21
C THR A 15 7.66 1.99 8.22
N ALA A 16 7.94 2.48 9.44
CA ALA A 16 6.91 2.71 10.45
C ALA A 16 5.88 3.74 9.98
N LEU A 17 6.34 4.85 9.37
CA LEU A 17 5.47 5.89 8.85
C LEU A 17 4.63 5.38 7.68
N SER A 18 5.22 4.65 6.73
CA SER A 18 4.50 4.02 5.60
C SER A 18 3.41 3.07 6.10
N ASN A 19 3.75 2.16 7.02
CA ASN A 19 2.79 1.22 7.58
C ASN A 19 1.65 1.92 8.35
N LEU A 20 1.95 3.03 9.04
CA LEU A 20 0.94 3.82 9.71
C LEU A 20 -0.01 4.47 8.71
N ALA A 21 0.52 5.09 7.65
CA ALA A 21 -0.28 5.68 6.59
C ALA A 21 -1.20 4.65 5.91
N ASP A 22 -0.65 3.47 5.60
CA ASP A 22 -1.43 2.34 5.08
C ASP A 22 -2.54 1.92 6.04
N GLY A 23 -2.24 1.82 7.34
CA GLY A 23 -3.22 1.50 8.38
C GLY A 23 -4.34 2.53 8.46
N VAL A 24 -4.01 3.82 8.40
CA VAL A 24 -5.00 4.91 8.38
C VAL A 24 -5.92 4.78 7.17
N LEU A 25 -5.40 4.51 5.98
CA LEU A 25 -6.24 4.33 4.78
C LEU A 25 -7.11 3.08 4.89
N ARG A 26 -6.59 1.99 5.45
CA ARG A 26 -7.30 0.72 5.61
C ARG A 26 -8.53 0.83 6.50
N VAL A 27 -8.49 1.72 7.49
CA VAL A 27 -9.62 2.02 8.39
C VAL A 27 -10.46 3.19 7.88
N GLY A 28 -9.82 4.23 7.35
CA GLY A 28 -10.47 5.45 6.89
C GLY A 28 -11.32 5.25 5.65
N ALA A 29 -10.86 4.47 4.67
CA ALA A 29 -11.58 4.21 3.42
C ALA A 29 -12.98 3.58 3.64
N PRO A 30 -13.15 2.49 4.42
CA PRO A 30 -14.48 1.94 4.68
C PRO A 30 -15.36 2.88 5.51
N LEU A 31 -14.78 3.63 6.47
CA LEU A 31 -15.54 4.63 7.24
C LEU A 31 -16.07 5.76 6.35
N LEU A 32 -15.26 6.22 5.40
CA LEU A 32 -15.68 7.20 4.41
C LEU A 32 -16.77 6.63 3.48
N ALA A 33 -16.63 5.38 3.03
CA ALA A 33 -17.65 4.74 2.21
C ALA A 33 -19.02 4.69 2.93
N VAL A 34 -19.03 4.32 4.22
CA VAL A 34 -20.26 4.25 5.03
C VAL A 34 -20.82 5.65 5.35
N SER A 35 -19.99 6.69 5.42
CA SER A 35 -20.49 8.07 5.60
C SER A 35 -21.16 8.61 4.34
N MET A 36 -20.77 8.11 3.16
CA MET A 36 -21.34 8.52 1.87
C MET A 36 -22.61 7.73 1.48
N THR A 37 -22.72 6.46 1.88
CA THR A 37 -23.88 5.62 1.55
C THR A 37 -24.26 4.63 2.65
N ARG A 38 -25.55 4.37 2.78
CA ARG A 38 -26.09 3.34 3.70
C ARG A 38 -26.32 1.99 3.03
N SER A 39 -26.04 1.85 1.73
CA SER A 39 -26.21 0.60 0.99
C SER A 39 -25.02 -0.35 1.25
N PRO A 40 -25.25 -1.53 1.86
CA PRO A 40 -24.17 -2.48 2.12
C PRO A 40 -23.48 -2.97 0.83
N THR A 41 -24.23 -3.11 -0.26
CA THR A 41 -23.69 -3.59 -1.54
C THR A 41 -22.69 -2.62 -2.17
N LEU A 42 -22.96 -1.31 -2.10
CA LEU A 42 -22.05 -0.29 -2.62
C LEU A 42 -20.77 -0.21 -1.79
N VAL A 43 -20.87 -0.33 -0.46
CA VAL A 43 -19.69 -0.37 0.43
C VAL A 43 -18.84 -1.62 0.14
N SER A 44 -19.46 -2.79 -0.02
CA SER A 44 -18.74 -4.02 -0.39
C SER A 44 -18.08 -3.92 -1.76
N LEU A 45 -18.77 -3.31 -2.75
CA LEU A 45 -18.20 -3.08 -4.08
C LEU A 45 -17.02 -2.11 -4.05
N ALA A 46 -17.07 -1.07 -3.22
CA ALA A 46 -15.93 -0.17 -3.04
C ALA A 46 -14.70 -0.92 -2.48
N GLY A 47 -14.92 -1.80 -1.50
CA GLY A 47 -13.87 -2.67 -0.98
C GLY A 47 -13.31 -3.63 -2.03
N ALA A 48 -14.18 -4.24 -2.85
CA ALA A 48 -13.76 -5.11 -3.95
C ALA A 48 -12.98 -4.33 -5.03
N ALA A 49 -13.41 -3.11 -5.35
CA ALA A 49 -12.72 -2.25 -6.30
C ALA A 49 -11.33 -1.84 -5.79
N ALA A 50 -11.13 -1.70 -4.48
CA ALA A 50 -9.82 -1.42 -3.89
C ALA A 50 -8.84 -2.60 -4.03
N THR A 51 -9.32 -3.85 -4.07
CA THR A 51 -8.47 -5.05 -4.20
C THR A 51 -8.33 -5.55 -5.63
N ALA A 52 -9.26 -5.20 -6.52
CA ALA A 52 -9.28 -5.64 -7.91
C ALA A 52 -7.98 -5.31 -8.68
N PRO A 53 -7.36 -4.11 -8.57
CA PRO A 53 -6.12 -3.82 -9.29
C PRO A 53 -4.98 -4.79 -8.94
N TRP A 54 -4.83 -5.13 -7.65
CA TRP A 54 -3.83 -6.10 -7.24
C TRP A 54 -4.10 -7.47 -7.88
N LEU A 55 -5.35 -7.93 -7.83
CA LEU A 55 -5.72 -9.22 -8.40
C LEU A 55 -5.45 -9.28 -9.92
N LEU A 56 -5.74 -8.21 -10.65
CA LEU A 56 -5.64 -8.16 -12.10
C LEU A 56 -4.21 -7.90 -12.60
N PHE A 57 -3.44 -7.12 -11.85
CA PHE A 57 -2.16 -6.58 -12.33
C PHE A 57 -0.94 -7.06 -11.54
N ALA A 58 -1.06 -7.78 -10.44
CA ALA A 58 0.10 -8.22 -9.64
C ALA A 58 1.10 -9.05 -10.45
N LEU A 59 0.64 -9.99 -11.29
CA LEU A 59 1.53 -10.80 -12.13
C LEU A 59 2.27 -9.96 -13.18
N HIS A 60 1.56 -9.01 -13.80
CA HIS A 60 2.14 -8.10 -14.78
C HIS A 60 3.17 -7.17 -14.13
N ALA A 61 2.82 -6.60 -12.97
CA ALA A 61 3.70 -5.76 -12.19
C ALA A 61 4.96 -6.52 -11.73
N GLY A 62 4.82 -7.76 -11.29
CA GLY A 62 5.96 -8.62 -10.94
C GLY A 62 6.87 -8.88 -12.14
N ALA A 63 6.31 -9.27 -13.28
CA ALA A 63 7.08 -9.50 -14.50
C ALA A 63 7.82 -8.26 -15.01
N ILE A 64 7.28 -7.05 -14.77
CA ILE A 64 7.97 -5.79 -15.07
C ILE A 64 9.08 -5.55 -14.04
N ALA A 65 8.79 -5.71 -12.74
CA ALA A 65 9.75 -5.51 -11.66
C ALA A 65 10.98 -6.41 -11.78
N ASP A 66 10.79 -7.66 -12.24
CA ASP A 66 11.89 -8.63 -12.42
C ASP A 66 12.86 -8.25 -13.55
N ARG A 67 12.40 -7.48 -14.55
CA ARG A 67 13.19 -7.12 -15.74
C ARG A 67 13.68 -5.68 -15.73
N ALA A 68 13.07 -4.82 -14.93
CA ALA A 68 13.39 -3.41 -14.86
C ALA A 68 14.53 -3.11 -13.87
N ASP A 69 15.19 -1.96 -14.04
CA ASP A 69 16.20 -1.49 -13.09
C ASP A 69 15.56 -1.25 -11.71
N ARG A 70 16.04 -1.99 -10.70
CA ARG A 70 15.56 -1.94 -9.32
C ARG A 70 15.54 -0.53 -8.73
N ARG A 71 16.51 0.33 -9.06
CA ARG A 71 16.53 1.72 -8.57
C ARG A 71 15.37 2.54 -9.14
N ARG A 72 15.06 2.35 -10.42
CA ARG A 72 13.97 3.06 -11.08
C ARG A 72 12.63 2.54 -10.58
N VAL A 73 12.46 1.22 -10.47
CA VAL A 73 11.23 0.62 -9.92
C VAL A 73 10.93 1.15 -8.51
N MET A 74 11.93 1.19 -7.63
CA MET A 74 11.76 1.73 -6.28
C MET A 74 11.33 3.21 -6.26
N ALA A 75 11.80 4.02 -7.21
CA ALA A 75 11.47 5.44 -7.29
C ALA A 75 10.10 5.72 -7.93
N TRP A 76 9.54 4.78 -8.68
CA TRP A 76 8.19 4.91 -9.26
C TRP A 76 7.11 4.28 -8.39
N ALA A 77 7.45 3.24 -7.62
CA ALA A 77 6.50 2.48 -6.82
C ALA A 77 6.18 3.11 -5.46
N ASN A 78 7.02 4.02 -4.97
CA ASN A 78 6.84 4.80 -3.72
C ASN A 78 6.95 6.28 -4.03
#